data_AF-A0A2J8WKH9-F1
#
_entry.id   AF-A0A2J8WKH9-F1
#
_cell.length_a   1.000
_cell.length_b   1.000
_cell.length_c   1.000
_cell.angle_alpha   90.00
_cell.angle_beta   90.00
_cell.angle_gamma   90.00
#
_symmetry.space_group_name_H-M   'P 1'
#
loop_
_entity.id
_entity.type
_entity.pdbx_description
1 polymer ?
#
loop_
_entity_poly.entity_id
_entity_poly.type
_entity_poly.pdbx_seq_one_letter_code
_entity_poly.pdbx_strand_id
1 'polypeptide(L)'
;MKTRFSTIDLRAVLAELNASLLGMRVNNVYDVDNKTYLIRLQKPDFKATLLLESGIRIHTTEFEWPKNMMPSSFAMKCRKHLKSRRLVSAKQLGVDRIVDFQFGSDEAAYHLIIELYDRVS
;
A
#
# COMPACT_ATOMS: atom_id res chain seq x y z
N MET A 1 -10.64 -11.67 -9.89
CA MET A 1 -9.84 -10.44 -9.80
C MET A 1 -8.58 -10.60 -10.63
N LYS A 2 -8.22 -9.62 -11.47
CA LYS A 2 -7.09 -9.73 -12.40
C LYS A 2 -5.78 -9.92 -11.63
N THR A 3 -4.93 -10.81 -12.12
CA THR A 3 -3.68 -11.17 -11.42
C THR A 3 -2.63 -10.08 -11.54
N ARG A 4 -2.50 -9.40 -12.68
CA ARG A 4 -1.50 -8.35 -12.93
C ARG A 4 -2.12 -7.06 -13.44
N PHE A 5 -1.68 -5.93 -12.90
CA PHE A 5 -2.20 -4.61 -13.25
C PHE A 5 -1.38 -3.99 -14.39
N SER A 6 -2.08 -3.61 -15.46
CA SER A 6 -1.58 -2.69 -16.49
C SER A 6 -1.59 -1.25 -15.98
N THR A 7 -1.04 -0.32 -16.76
CA THR A 7 -1.11 1.12 -16.44
C THR A 7 -2.54 1.63 -16.33
N ILE A 8 -3.47 1.11 -17.15
CA ILE A 8 -4.89 1.49 -17.10
C ILE A 8 -5.53 0.95 -15.82
N ASP A 9 -5.27 -0.32 -15.49
CA ASP A 9 -5.77 -0.94 -14.25
C ASP A 9 -5.25 -0.16 -13.02
N LEU A 10 -3.97 0.26 -13.05
CA LEU A 10 -3.36 1.05 -11.99
C LEU A 10 -4.06 2.40 -11.78
N ARG A 11 -4.38 3.12 -12.87
CA ARG A 11 -5.09 4.40 -12.77
C ARG A 11 -6.49 4.24 -12.19
N ALA A 12 -7.23 3.24 -12.63
CA ALA A 12 -8.58 2.96 -12.11
C ALA A 12 -8.53 2.67 -10.61
N VAL A 13 -7.63 1.77 -10.20
CA VAL A 13 -7.44 1.43 -8.79
C VAL A 13 -6.99 2.63 -7.97
N LEU A 14 -6.06 3.45 -8.45
CA LEU A 14 -5.64 4.65 -7.70
C LEU A 14 -6.80 5.62 -7.48
N ALA A 15 -7.74 5.74 -8.43
CA ALA A 15 -8.94 6.53 -8.22
C ALA A 15 -9.81 5.96 -7.07
N GLU A 16 -10.01 4.64 -7.04
CA GLU A 16 -10.75 3.96 -5.96
C GLU A 16 -10.05 4.08 -4.60
N LEU A 17 -8.72 3.89 -4.56
CA LEU A 17 -7.93 4.01 -3.34
C LEU A 17 -7.95 5.45 -2.81
N ASN A 18 -7.89 6.45 -3.69
CA ASN A 18 -7.97 7.84 -3.26
C ASN A 18 -9.35 8.19 -2.69
N ALA A 19 -10.43 7.67 -3.30
CA ALA A 19 -11.79 7.89 -2.82
C ALA A 19 -12.06 7.21 -1.46
N SER A 20 -11.45 6.05 -1.21
CA SER A 20 -11.76 5.23 -0.02
C SER A 20 -10.76 5.37 1.14
N LEU A 21 -9.47 5.54 0.85
CA LEU A 21 -8.41 5.40 1.86
C LEU A 21 -7.78 6.72 2.33
N LEU A 22 -7.90 7.80 1.55
CA LEU A 22 -7.31 9.08 1.96
C LEU A 22 -7.88 9.53 3.30
N GLY A 23 -7.00 10.08 4.14
CA GLY A 23 -7.34 10.51 5.49
C GLY A 23 -7.36 9.40 6.54
N MET A 24 -7.33 8.12 6.14
CA MET A 24 -7.19 7.01 7.08
C MET A 24 -5.76 6.95 7.64
N ARG A 25 -5.62 6.48 8.89
CA ARG A 25 -4.32 6.30 9.56
C ARG A 25 -3.86 4.85 9.49
N VAL A 26 -2.56 4.65 9.35
CA VAL A 26 -1.96 3.32 9.42
C VAL A 26 -2.11 2.77 10.84
N ASN A 27 -2.85 1.68 10.98
CA ASN A 27 -2.96 0.91 12.22
C ASN A 27 -1.74 0.00 12.38
N ASN A 28 -1.46 -0.81 11.34
CA ASN A 28 -0.34 -1.75 11.35
C ASN A 28 0.06 -2.14 9.93
N VAL A 29 1.27 -2.69 9.78
CA VAL A 29 1.79 -3.23 8.51
C VAL A 29 2.19 -4.68 8.72
N TYR A 30 1.86 -5.58 7.79
CA TYR A 30 2.25 -6.98 7.81
C TYR A 30 2.90 -7.36 6.50
N ASP A 31 3.67 -8.43 6.52
CA ASP A 31 4.18 -9.13 5.35
C ASP A 31 3.62 -10.55 5.31
N VAL A 32 3.31 -10.99 4.10
CA VAL A 32 2.88 -12.36 3.77
C VAL A 32 4.09 -13.14 3.27
N ASP A 33 4.85 -12.52 2.38
CA ASP A 33 6.09 -13.04 1.81
C ASP A 33 7.06 -11.88 1.49
N ASN A 34 8.09 -12.11 0.67
CA ASN A 34 9.09 -11.10 0.33
C ASN A 34 8.60 -10.00 -0.64
N LYS A 35 7.44 -10.15 -1.27
CA LYS A 35 6.85 -9.23 -2.25
C LYS A 35 5.47 -8.73 -1.84
N THR A 36 4.81 -9.39 -0.90
CA THR A 36 3.41 -9.14 -0.53
C THR A 36 3.29 -8.56 0.86
N TYR A 37 2.71 -7.37 0.95
CA TYR A 37 2.51 -6.61 2.19
C TYR A 37 1.05 -6.22 2.38
N LEU A 38 0.63 -6.09 3.63
CA LEU A 38 -0.68 -5.61 4.03
C LEU A 38 -0.53 -4.36 4.89
N ILE A 39 -1.15 -3.26 4.50
CA ILE A 39 -1.26 -2.06 5.33
C ILE A 39 -2.69 -1.97 5.85
N ARG A 40 -2.87 -2.16 7.16
CA ARG A 40 -4.16 -1.93 7.82
C ARG A 40 -4.31 -0.44 8.08
N LEU A 41 -5.38 0.12 7.57
CA LEU A 41 -5.77 1.52 7.69
C LEU A 41 -7.05 1.63 8.51
N GLN A 42 -7.19 2.74 9.25
CA GLN A 42 -8.40 3.01 10.02
C GLN A 42 -8.70 4.51 10.14
N LYS A 43 -9.99 4.82 10.20
CA LYS A 43 -10.56 6.07 10.73
C LYS A 43 -11.68 5.67 11.72
N PRO A 44 -12.28 6.59 12.50
CA PRO A 44 -13.42 6.23 13.33
C PRO A 44 -14.45 5.43 12.51
N ASP A 45 -14.89 4.30 13.04
CA ASP A 45 -15.89 3.38 12.47
C ASP A 45 -15.54 2.66 11.16
N PHE A 46 -14.43 2.98 10.50
CA PHE A 46 -14.03 2.34 9.23
C PHE A 46 -12.62 1.77 9.30
N LYS A 47 -12.49 0.52 8.84
CA LYS A 47 -11.21 -0.19 8.69
C LYS A 47 -11.08 -0.67 7.25
N ALA A 48 -9.86 -0.60 6.72
CA ALA A 48 -9.54 -1.12 5.41
C ALA A 48 -8.18 -1.82 5.45
N THR A 49 -8.01 -2.84 4.61
CA THR A 49 -6.71 -3.49 4.43
C THR A 49 -6.28 -3.27 2.99
N LEU A 50 -5.18 -2.54 2.81
CA LEU A 50 -4.52 -2.36 1.51
C LEU A 50 -3.51 -3.48 1.31
N LEU A 51 -3.68 -4.26 0.25
CA LEU A 51 -2.74 -5.27 -0.19
C LEU A 51 -1.81 -4.70 -1.27
N LEU A 52 -0.52 -4.90 -1.07
CA LEU A 52 0.55 -4.49 -1.95
C LEU A 52 1.32 -5.72 -2.39
N GLU A 53 1.31 -6.04 -3.68
CA GLU A 53 2.07 -7.14 -4.25
C GLU A 53 3.04 -6.57 -5.29
N SER A 54 4.30 -6.44 -4.89
CA SER A 54 5.35 -5.81 -5.71
C SER A 54 5.45 -6.49 -7.07
N GLY A 55 5.50 -5.68 -8.14
CA GLY A 55 5.53 -6.16 -9.52
C GLY A 55 4.19 -6.61 -10.10
N ILE A 56 3.12 -6.68 -9.30
CA ILE A 56 1.90 -7.39 -9.67
C ILE A 56 0.65 -6.51 -9.54
N ARG A 57 0.26 -6.11 -8.33
CA ARG A 57 -1.01 -5.40 -8.07
C ARG A 57 -1.03 -4.65 -6.73
N ILE A 58 -1.96 -3.72 -6.60
CA ILE A 58 -2.24 -2.97 -5.38
C ILE A 58 -3.75 -2.84 -5.25
N HIS A 59 -4.39 -3.19 -4.13
CA HIS A 59 -5.85 -3.05 -3.98
C HIS A 59 -6.32 -3.24 -2.53
N THR A 60 -7.54 -2.84 -2.21
CA THR A 60 -8.17 -3.17 -0.93
C THR A 60 -8.69 -4.60 -0.91
N THR A 61 -8.59 -5.26 0.24
CA THR A 61 -9.07 -6.64 0.43
C THR A 61 -9.84 -6.81 1.73
N GLU A 62 -10.90 -7.61 1.67
CA GLU A 62 -11.67 -8.08 2.83
C GLU A 62 -11.29 -9.51 3.23
N PHE A 63 -10.47 -10.19 2.42
CA PHE A 63 -10.03 -11.55 2.70
C PHE A 63 -9.00 -11.59 3.84
N GLU A 64 -8.99 -12.70 4.56
CA GLU A 64 -7.89 -12.99 5.47
C GLU A 64 -6.69 -13.53 4.69
N TRP A 65 -5.53 -12.92 4.96
CA TRP A 65 -4.26 -13.32 4.39
C TRP A 65 -3.37 -13.94 5.48
N PRO A 66 -2.58 -14.98 5.15
CA PRO A 66 -1.58 -15.51 6.06
C PRO A 66 -0.55 -14.43 6.36
N LYS A 67 -0.18 -14.27 7.64
CA LYS A 67 0.75 -13.23 8.08
C LYS A 67 1.95 -13.92 8.68
N ASN A 68 3.16 -13.48 8.35
CA ASN A 68 4.34 -13.98 9.01
C ASN A 68 4.28 -13.68 10.51
N MET A 69 4.54 -14.69 11.35
CA MET A 69 4.59 -14.52 12.81
C MET A 69 5.70 -13.54 13.20
N MET A 70 6.86 -13.69 12.56
CA MET A 70 7.96 -12.74 12.68
C MET A 70 7.92 -11.80 11.46
N PRO A 71 7.62 -10.51 11.64
CA PRO A 71 7.57 -9.57 10.52
C PRO A 71 8.94 -9.38 9.89
N SER A 72 8.98 -9.17 8.57
CA SER A 72 10.23 -8.84 7.88
C SER A 72 10.84 -7.53 8.37
N SER A 73 12.15 -7.35 8.16
CA SER A 73 12.86 -6.11 8.50
C SER A 73 12.25 -4.89 7.81
N PHE A 74 11.79 -5.06 6.56
CA PHE A 74 11.07 -4.02 5.83
C PHE A 74 9.72 -3.70 6.47
N ALA A 75 8.90 -4.72 6.79
CA ALA A 75 7.62 -4.51 7.48
C ALA A 75 7.82 -3.82 8.84
N MET A 76 8.87 -4.18 9.58
CA MET A 76 9.24 -3.53 10.83
C MET A 76 9.65 -2.06 10.65
N LYS A 77 10.40 -1.74 9.58
CA LYS A 77 10.72 -0.35 9.23
C LYS A 77 9.45 0.44 8.90
N CYS A 78 8.55 -0.13 8.10
CA CYS A 78 7.25 0.46 7.81
C CYS A 78 6.42 0.67 9.09
N ARG A 79 6.39 -0.28 10.03
CA ARG A 79 5.73 -0.09 11.33
C ARG A 79 6.34 1.06 12.12
N LYS A 80 7.67 1.14 12.19
CA LYS A 80 8.39 2.19 12.93
C LYS A 80 8.09 3.58 12.38
N HIS A 81 8.00 3.71 11.06
CA HIS A 81 7.87 5.02 10.41
C HIS A 81 6.44 5.41 10.04
N LEU A 82 5.57 4.46 9.67
CA LEU A 82 4.24 4.76 9.12
C LEU A 82 3.11 4.62 10.12
N LYS A 83 3.27 3.83 11.20
CA LYS A 83 2.19 3.63 12.18
C LYS A 83 1.69 4.97 12.72
N SER A 84 0.37 5.08 12.86
CA SER A 84 -0.42 6.28 13.21
C SER A 84 -0.37 7.44 12.21
N ARG A 85 0.49 7.41 11.18
CA ARG A 85 0.49 8.43 10.12
C ARG A 85 -0.73 8.29 9.23
N ARG A 86 -1.21 9.45 8.79
CA ARG A 86 -2.35 9.58 7.88
C ARG A 86 -1.89 9.38 6.44
N LEU A 87 -2.58 8.54 5.67
CA LEU A 87 -2.40 8.51 4.22
C LEU A 87 -2.96 9.82 3.64
N VAL A 88 -2.12 10.59 2.97
CA VAL A 88 -2.50 11.91 2.43
C VAL A 88 -2.51 11.95 0.90
N SER A 89 -1.78 11.05 0.24
CA SER A 89 -1.79 10.94 -1.22
C SER A 89 -1.44 9.53 -1.67
N ALA A 90 -2.06 9.07 -2.75
CA ALA A 90 -1.64 7.90 -3.52
C ALA A 90 -1.64 8.29 -5.00
N LYS A 91 -0.45 8.44 -5.62
CA LYS A 91 -0.34 8.95 -6.99
C LYS A 91 0.56 8.08 -7.84
N GLN A 92 0.23 7.99 -9.13
CA GLN A 92 1.13 7.43 -10.12
C GLN A 92 2.27 8.43 -10.39
N LEU A 93 3.51 7.94 -10.49
CA LEU A 93 4.64 8.77 -10.91
C LEU A 93 4.76 8.71 -12.43
N GLY A 94 4.52 9.85 -13.09
CA GLY A 94 4.58 9.97 -14.55
C GLY A 94 3.59 9.05 -15.27
N VAL A 95 4.07 8.36 -16.29
CA VAL A 95 3.30 7.35 -17.05
C VAL A 95 3.66 5.91 -16.67
N ASP A 96 4.63 5.76 -15.78
CA ASP A 96 5.19 4.50 -15.33
C ASP A 96 4.30 3.79 -14.32
N ARG A 97 4.45 2.48 -14.17
CA ARG A 97 3.70 1.70 -13.18
C ARG A 97 4.38 1.78 -11.80
N ILE A 98 4.61 3.01 -11.35
CA ILE A 98 5.16 3.34 -10.05
C ILE A 98 4.11 4.15 -9.29
N VAL A 99 3.86 3.76 -8.03
CA VAL A 99 2.96 4.47 -7.14
C VAL A 99 3.73 5.06 -5.98
N ASP A 100 3.49 6.33 -5.70
CA ASP A 100 3.93 7.03 -4.50
C ASP A 100 2.77 7.14 -3.51
N PHE A 101 2.86 6.42 -2.40
CA PHE A 101 1.99 6.61 -1.24
C PHE A 101 2.66 7.54 -0.23
N GLN A 102 2.04 8.68 0.03
CA GLN A 102 2.51 9.64 1.02
C GLN A 102 1.75 9.49 2.34
N PHE A 103 2.50 9.31 3.43
CA PHE A 103 1.99 9.25 4.79
C PHE A 103 2.51 10.43 5.62
N GLY A 104 1.61 11.25 6.15
CA GLY A 104 1.96 12.52 6.79
C GLY A 104 2.27 13.63 5.78
N SER A 105 2.53 14.83 6.29
CA SER A 105 2.72 16.05 5.50
C SER A 105 4.01 16.75 5.93
N ASP A 106 4.47 17.68 5.08
CA ASP A 106 5.59 18.58 5.34
C ASP A 106 6.88 17.82 5.71
N GLU A 107 7.64 18.32 6.68
CA GLU A 107 8.88 17.71 7.17
C GLU A 107 8.68 16.31 7.77
N ALA A 108 7.43 15.94 8.08
CA ALA A 108 7.05 14.65 8.63
C ALA A 108 6.40 13.72 7.59
N ALA A 109 6.59 13.99 6.29
CA ALA A 109 6.12 13.14 5.20
C ALA A 109 7.02 11.91 5.00
N TYR A 110 6.40 10.75 4.87
CA TYR A 110 7.05 9.49 4.51
C TYR A 110 6.44 8.95 3.23
N HIS A 111 7.30 8.64 2.27
CA HIS A 111 6.90 8.11 0.97
C HIS A 111 7.19 6.62 0.91
N LEU A 112 6.18 5.83 0.54
CA LEU A 112 6.31 4.43 0.20
C LEU A 112 6.14 4.29 -1.31
N ILE A 113 7.25 4.03 -1.99
CA ILE A 113 7.30 3.87 -3.45
C ILE A 113 7.09 2.40 -3.80
N ILE A 114 6.14 2.13 -4.69
CA ILE A 114 5.78 0.78 -5.12
C ILE A 114 5.97 0.67 -6.62
N GLU A 115 6.89 -0.19 -7.02
CA GLU A 115 7.17 -0.50 -8.41
C GLU A 115 6.41 -1.74 -8.83
N LEU A 116 5.58 -1.62 -9.88
CA LEU A 116 4.80 -2.71 -10.47
C LEU A 116 5.43 -3.23 -11.76
N TYR A 117 6.77 -3.18 -11.83
CA TYR A 117 7.53 -3.84 -12.88
C TYR A 117 7.70 -5.32 -12.55
N ASP A 118 7.53 -6.16 -13.56
CA ASP A 118 7.92 -7.56 -13.42
C ASP A 118 9.44 -7.62 -13.44
N ARG A 119 10.07 -8.32 -12.48
CA ARG A 119 11.42 -8.80 -12.74
C ARG A 119 11.26 -9.90 -13.77
N VAL A 120 11.75 -9.65 -14.99
CA VAL A 120 12.06 -10.74 -15.93
C VAL A 120 13.13 -11.56 -15.21
N SER A 121 12.71 -12.68 -14.62
CA SER A 121 13.60 -13.74 -14.16
C SER A 121 14.09 -14.52 -15.37
#